data_AF-A0A497L9I2-F1
#
_entry.id   AF-A0A497L9I2-F1
#
_cell.length_a   1.000
_cell.length_b   1.000
_cell.length_c   1.000
_cell.angle_alpha   90.00
_cell.angle_beta   90.00
_cell.angle_gamma   90.00
#
_symmetry.space_group_name_H-M   'P 1'
#
loop_
_entity.id
_entity.type
_entity.pdbx_description
1 polymer ?
#
loop_
_entity_poly.entity_id
_entity_poly.type
_entity_poly.pdbx_seq_one_letter_code
_entity_poly.pdbx_strand_id
1 'polypeptide(L)'
;MLKPEKLVLIGLDAPIAPRIYDYAMKGHLPNIKRLINRGVYFRNCMVPYPTITPPNWTSIVTGARIGTHGITCFNMHKPGMPLDHTYSAFDSRDCRAQYIWEAIEETGEPVLIVNYPSTWPPRGKNVIQIGGAGLALNEWRIAPGLERVEVGRYAAKYGVTICDGMLFSSDEYPLAAKINLREGGEWKNLPSGVKNIREAEINLYFPRALYRVKHTSWLLLALDYGSGFTEIVLSKARDFSSAFARLKRGEWSQLIKDIFETEKGEFKAAFKVKLIELSRDCSKIKLHVYPIGALSG
;
A
#
# COMPACT_ATOMS: atom_id res chain seq x y z
N MET A 1 -1.63 41.38 -0.77
CA MET A 1 -1.92 40.01 -0.27
C MET A 1 -0.59 39.35 0.04
N LEU A 2 -0.47 38.70 1.21
CA LEU A 2 0.69 37.85 1.49
C LEU A 2 0.60 36.61 0.58
N LYS A 3 1.68 36.33 -0.17
CA LYS A 3 1.78 35.11 -0.99
C LYS A 3 2.08 33.94 -0.05
N PRO A 4 1.35 32.81 -0.15
CA PRO A 4 1.65 31.64 0.67
C PRO A 4 3.06 31.10 0.34
N GLU A 5 3.82 30.74 1.37
CA GLU A 5 5.17 30.17 1.23
C GLU A 5 5.16 28.68 0.85
N LYS A 6 4.06 27.97 1.16
CA LYS A 6 3.93 26.53 0.93
C LYS A 6 2.52 26.18 0.47
N LEU A 7 2.44 25.25 -0.48
CA LEU A 7 1.21 24.62 -0.93
C LEU A 7 1.25 23.13 -0.61
N VAL A 8 0.16 22.59 -0.06
CA VAL A 8 -0.01 21.15 0.15
C VAL A 8 -1.31 20.72 -0.52
N LEU A 9 -1.21 19.82 -1.50
CA LEU A 9 -2.35 19.16 -2.12
C LEU A 9 -2.52 17.77 -1.50
N ILE A 10 -3.69 17.52 -0.92
CA ILE A 10 -4.05 16.21 -0.34
C ILE A 10 -5.21 15.65 -1.14
N GLY A 11 -4.97 14.53 -1.82
CA GLY A 11 -6.01 13.78 -2.52
C GLY A 11 -6.55 12.64 -1.65
N LEU A 12 -7.87 12.47 -1.66
CA LEU A 12 -8.55 11.28 -1.14
C LEU A 12 -9.17 10.58 -2.34
N ASP A 13 -8.94 9.27 -2.52
CA ASP A 13 -9.53 8.54 -3.65
C ASP A 13 -10.94 8.04 -3.30
N ALA A 14 -11.83 8.12 -4.28
CA ALA A 14 -13.26 7.78 -4.18
C ALA A 14 -14.02 8.32 -2.93
N PRO A 15 -13.78 9.56 -2.42
CA PRO A 15 -14.56 10.09 -1.33
C PRO A 15 -15.95 10.46 -1.85
N ILE A 16 -16.98 9.97 -1.18
CA ILE A 16 -18.35 10.46 -1.42
C ILE A 16 -18.47 11.79 -0.69
N ALA A 17 -18.20 12.90 -1.38
CA ALA A 17 -18.04 14.23 -0.78
C ALA A 17 -19.20 14.65 0.16
N PRO A 18 -20.49 14.42 -0.17
CA PRO A 18 -21.59 14.69 0.76
C PRO A 18 -21.48 13.90 2.08
N ARG A 19 -21.06 12.64 2.03
CA ARG A 19 -20.88 11.82 3.24
C ARG A 19 -19.73 12.33 4.11
N ILE A 20 -18.61 12.73 3.49
CA ILE A 20 -17.48 13.33 4.20
C ILE A 20 -17.91 14.61 4.92
N TYR A 21 -18.67 15.46 4.25
CA TYR A 21 -19.24 16.67 4.85
C TYR A 21 -20.15 16.35 6.04
N ASP A 22 -21.11 15.43 5.86
CA ASP A 22 -22.05 15.03 6.92
C ASP A 22 -21.32 14.48 8.15
N TYR A 23 -20.34 13.59 7.94
CA TYR A 23 -19.54 13.03 9.03
C TYR A 23 -18.69 14.10 9.73
N ALA A 24 -18.15 15.06 8.98
CA ALA A 24 -17.43 16.19 9.56
C ALA A 24 -18.35 17.05 10.43
N MET A 25 -19.54 17.42 9.94
CA MET A 25 -20.47 18.26 10.69
C MET A 25 -21.00 17.58 11.95
N LYS A 26 -21.25 16.26 11.90
CA LYS A 26 -21.60 15.39 13.05
C LYS A 26 -20.46 15.20 14.07
N GLY A 27 -19.24 15.68 13.77
CA GLY A 27 -18.11 15.63 14.68
C GLY A 27 -17.23 14.38 14.58
N HIS A 28 -17.51 13.47 13.64
CA HIS A 28 -16.71 12.24 13.45
C HIS A 28 -15.38 12.49 12.74
N LEU A 29 -15.26 13.59 11.97
CA LEU A 29 -14.03 13.98 11.26
C LEU A 29 -13.55 15.37 11.72
N PRO A 30 -12.98 15.50 12.93
CA PRO A 30 -12.69 16.80 13.54
C PRO A 30 -11.69 17.65 12.73
N ASN A 31 -10.69 17.02 12.11
CA ASN A 31 -9.71 17.75 11.27
C ASN A 31 -10.34 18.27 9.97
N ILE A 32 -11.21 17.48 9.32
CA ILE A 32 -11.93 17.91 8.11
C ILE A 32 -12.93 19.02 8.46
N LYS A 33 -13.66 18.89 9.57
CA LYS A 33 -14.54 19.95 10.09
C LYS A 33 -13.77 21.26 10.28
N ARG A 34 -12.56 21.21 10.85
CA ARG A 34 -11.71 22.39 11.03
C ARG A 34 -11.29 23.02 9.70
N LEU A 35 -10.93 22.22 8.69
CA LEU A 35 -10.59 22.72 7.35
C LEU A 35 -11.78 23.39 6.67
N ILE A 36 -12.97 22.79 6.77
CA ILE A 36 -14.21 23.38 6.23
C ILE A 36 -14.53 24.71 6.92
N ASN A 37 -14.52 24.75 8.26
CA ASN A 37 -14.93 25.94 9.02
C ASN A 37 -13.94 27.10 8.94
N ARG A 38 -12.66 26.83 8.69
CA ARG A 38 -11.59 27.85 8.63
C ARG A 38 -11.11 28.15 7.21
N GLY A 39 -11.67 27.47 6.21
CA GLY A 39 -11.26 27.56 4.81
C GLY A 39 -12.44 27.86 3.90
N VAL A 40 -12.29 27.47 2.63
CA VAL A 40 -13.35 27.58 1.62
C VAL A 40 -13.77 26.18 1.22
N TYR A 41 -15.07 25.90 1.28
CA TYR A 41 -15.65 24.62 0.88
C TYR A 41 -16.60 24.82 -0.29
N PHE A 42 -16.34 24.09 -1.38
CA PHE A 42 -17.22 24.06 -2.55
C PHE A 42 -18.09 22.80 -2.50
N ARG A 43 -19.40 22.99 -2.34
CA ARG A 43 -20.37 21.88 -2.26
C ARG A 43 -20.47 21.09 -3.58
N ASN A 44 -20.33 21.78 -4.71
CA ASN A 44 -20.58 21.24 -6.04
C ASN A 44 -19.31 21.31 -6.91
N CYS A 45 -18.26 20.60 -6.50
CA CYS A 45 -17.09 20.41 -7.36
C CYS A 45 -17.39 19.30 -8.38
N MET A 46 -17.69 19.67 -9.62
CA MET A 46 -17.97 18.69 -10.67
C MET A 46 -16.69 17.97 -11.11
N VAL A 47 -16.79 16.66 -11.25
CA VAL A 47 -15.71 15.79 -11.71
C VAL A 47 -15.82 15.57 -13.23
N PRO A 48 -14.69 15.41 -13.95
CA PRO A 48 -14.72 15.05 -15.36
C PRO A 48 -15.32 13.64 -15.58
N TYR A 49 -15.94 13.44 -16.75
CA TYR A 49 -16.45 12.14 -17.18
C TYR A 49 -15.47 11.46 -18.15
N PRO A 50 -15.07 10.19 -17.93
CA PRO A 50 -15.56 9.27 -16.90
C PRO A 50 -15.02 9.56 -15.49
N THR A 51 -15.86 9.30 -14.47
CA THR A 51 -15.57 9.57 -13.05
C THR A 51 -14.72 8.46 -12.41
N ILE A 52 -13.53 8.24 -12.97
CA ILE A 52 -12.58 7.19 -12.58
C ILE A 52 -11.19 7.77 -12.35
N THR A 53 -10.34 7.03 -11.63
CA THR A 53 -9.09 7.54 -11.05
C THR A 53 -8.17 8.22 -12.08
N PRO A 54 -7.62 7.55 -13.12
CA PRO A 54 -6.54 8.17 -13.91
C PRO A 54 -6.94 9.51 -14.57
N PRO A 55 -8.09 9.60 -15.27
CA PRO A 55 -8.54 10.88 -15.83
C PRO A 55 -8.76 11.98 -14.79
N ASN A 56 -9.38 11.64 -13.65
CA ASN A 56 -9.72 12.62 -12.62
C ASN A 56 -8.49 13.17 -11.91
N TRP A 57 -7.58 12.27 -11.52
CA TRP A 57 -6.35 12.66 -10.84
C TRP A 57 -5.46 13.50 -11.76
N THR A 58 -5.35 13.17 -13.05
CA THR A 58 -4.64 14.01 -14.04
C THR A 58 -5.31 15.37 -14.24
N SER A 59 -6.65 15.45 -14.31
CA SER A 59 -7.37 16.73 -14.42
C SER A 59 -7.08 17.67 -13.25
N ILE A 60 -7.01 17.17 -12.01
CA ILE A 60 -6.73 17.97 -10.81
C ILE A 60 -5.39 18.70 -10.90
N VAL A 61 -4.34 18.02 -11.39
CA VAL A 61 -2.97 18.56 -11.41
C VAL A 61 -2.55 19.18 -12.74
N THR A 62 -3.41 19.17 -13.75
CA THR A 62 -3.16 19.85 -15.03
C THR A 62 -4.11 21.01 -15.28
N GLY A 63 -5.25 21.05 -14.58
CA GLY A 63 -6.36 21.97 -14.88
C GLY A 63 -7.00 21.73 -16.25
N ALA A 64 -6.57 20.70 -16.98
CA ALA A 64 -6.99 20.40 -18.34
C ALA A 64 -8.16 19.41 -18.34
N ARG A 65 -8.99 19.44 -19.39
CA ARG A 65 -10.03 18.43 -19.63
C ARG A 65 -9.41 17.16 -20.21
N ILE A 66 -10.17 16.05 -20.15
CA ILE A 66 -9.75 14.74 -20.65
C ILE A 66 -9.32 14.77 -22.12
N GLY A 67 -10.03 15.47 -22.99
CA GLY A 67 -9.64 15.62 -24.40
C GLY A 67 -8.31 16.36 -24.60
N THR A 68 -7.90 17.18 -23.64
CA THR A 68 -6.65 17.95 -23.68
C THR A 68 -5.49 17.15 -23.09
N HIS A 69 -5.63 16.60 -21.88
CA HIS A 69 -4.55 15.82 -21.25
C HIS A 69 -4.42 14.40 -21.79
N GLY A 70 -5.43 13.84 -22.45
CA GLY A 70 -5.36 12.58 -23.19
C GLY A 70 -5.57 11.31 -22.36
N ILE A 71 -5.43 11.37 -21.03
CA ILE A 71 -5.76 10.26 -20.11
C ILE A 71 -7.27 10.03 -20.04
N THR A 72 -7.79 9.03 -20.75
CA THR A 72 -9.23 8.88 -20.99
C THR A 72 -9.92 7.79 -20.18
N CYS A 73 -9.18 6.79 -19.68
CA CYS A 73 -9.74 5.66 -18.95
C CYS A 73 -8.71 5.03 -17.99
N PHE A 74 -9.06 3.94 -17.31
CA PHE A 74 -8.09 3.06 -16.62
C PHE A 74 -7.22 2.27 -17.60
N ASN A 75 -7.84 1.87 -18.70
CA ASN A 75 -7.25 1.08 -19.76
C ASN A 75 -7.32 1.91 -21.04
N MET A 76 -6.16 2.27 -21.58
CA MET A 76 -6.02 3.07 -22.79
C MET A 76 -5.71 2.18 -24.00
N HIS A 77 -5.97 2.74 -25.18
CA HIS A 77 -5.66 2.15 -26.49
C HIS A 77 -4.99 3.23 -27.33
N LYS A 78 -3.93 2.86 -28.06
CA LYS A 78 -3.26 3.75 -29.02
C LYS A 78 -3.59 3.29 -30.44
N PRO A 79 -3.74 4.22 -31.40
CA PRO A 79 -3.84 3.87 -32.82
C PRO A 79 -2.74 2.88 -33.22
N GLY A 80 -3.13 1.80 -33.91
CA GLY A 80 -2.24 0.71 -34.29
C GLY A 80 -2.19 -0.48 -33.32
N MET A 81 -2.75 -0.37 -32.12
CA MET A 81 -2.92 -1.53 -31.23
C MET A 81 -4.08 -2.43 -31.68
N PRO A 82 -4.00 -3.76 -31.48
CA PRO A 82 -5.14 -4.65 -31.65
C PRO A 82 -6.37 -4.21 -30.84
N LEU A 83 -7.58 -4.43 -31.35
CA LEU A 83 -8.82 -3.93 -30.74
C LEU A 83 -9.20 -4.65 -29.43
N ASP A 84 -8.70 -5.87 -29.24
CA ASP A 84 -8.88 -6.73 -28.08
C ASP A 84 -7.83 -6.50 -26.98
N HIS A 85 -6.95 -5.50 -27.16
CA HIS A 85 -5.86 -5.19 -26.25
C HIS A 85 -5.94 -3.76 -25.73
N THR A 86 -5.64 -3.58 -24.46
CA THR A 86 -5.46 -2.26 -23.84
C THR A 86 -4.22 -2.24 -22.95
N TYR A 87 -3.84 -1.07 -22.48
CA TYR A 87 -2.73 -0.88 -21.55
C TYR A 87 -3.08 0.11 -20.44
N SER A 88 -2.30 0.10 -19.35
CA SER A 88 -2.61 0.89 -18.16
C SER A 88 -2.38 2.40 -18.34
N ALA A 89 -3.35 3.21 -17.93
CA ALA A 89 -3.31 4.69 -18.00
C ALA A 89 -2.49 5.37 -16.88
N PHE A 90 -1.44 4.69 -16.40
CA PHE A 90 -0.59 5.16 -15.30
C PHE A 90 0.77 5.65 -15.78
N ASP A 91 0.98 5.71 -17.09
CA ASP A 91 2.18 6.25 -17.72
C ASP A 91 2.04 7.77 -17.92
N SER A 92 2.83 8.55 -17.19
CA SER A 92 2.81 10.01 -17.25
C SER A 92 3.20 10.57 -18.63
N ARG A 93 3.86 9.77 -19.48
CA ARG A 93 4.25 10.12 -20.85
C ARG A 93 3.05 10.20 -21.80
N ASP A 94 1.92 9.58 -21.43
CA ASP A 94 0.68 9.71 -22.18
C ASP A 94 -0.06 11.02 -21.91
N CYS A 95 0.28 11.70 -20.82
CA CYS A 95 -0.31 13.00 -20.52
C CYS A 95 0.24 14.07 -21.44
N ARG A 96 -0.65 14.70 -22.21
CA ARG A 96 -0.32 15.75 -23.18
C ARG A 96 -0.33 17.16 -22.61
N ALA A 97 -0.80 17.33 -21.38
CA ALA A 97 -0.85 18.62 -20.70
C ALA A 97 0.36 18.81 -19.76
N GLN A 98 0.67 20.08 -19.46
CA GLN A 98 1.62 20.44 -18.42
C GLN A 98 1.03 20.15 -17.04
N TYR A 99 1.81 19.52 -16.18
CA TYR A 99 1.46 19.34 -14.78
C TYR A 99 1.81 20.58 -13.94
N ILE A 100 1.07 20.81 -12.86
CA ILE A 100 1.27 21.96 -11.97
C ILE A 100 2.70 22.03 -11.42
N TRP A 101 3.33 20.88 -11.17
CA TRP A 101 4.72 20.85 -10.68
C TRP A 101 5.74 21.20 -11.76
N GLU A 102 5.47 20.89 -13.04
CA GLU A 102 6.32 21.35 -14.14
C GLU A 102 6.27 22.88 -14.24
N ALA A 103 5.09 23.48 -14.04
CA ALA A 103 4.95 24.94 -14.00
C ALA A 103 5.59 25.59 -12.75
N ILE A 104 5.48 24.95 -11.57
CA ILE A 104 6.12 25.44 -10.33
C ILE A 104 7.65 25.39 -10.47
N GLU A 105 8.18 24.34 -11.08
CA GLU A 105 9.62 24.18 -11.27
C GLU A 105 10.24 25.31 -12.12
N GLU A 106 9.51 25.88 -13.09
CA GLU A 106 9.96 27.04 -13.87
C GLU A 106 10.29 28.27 -13.00
N THR A 107 9.77 28.31 -11.76
CA THR A 107 10.05 29.35 -10.77
C THR A 107 11.26 29.06 -9.88
N GLY A 108 11.89 27.88 -10.01
CA GLY A 108 13.03 27.43 -9.21
C GLY A 108 12.66 26.81 -7.86
N GLU A 109 11.37 26.68 -7.55
CA GLU A 109 10.89 26.12 -6.29
C GLU A 109 10.90 24.58 -6.29
N PRO A 110 11.26 23.93 -5.16
CA PRO A 110 11.28 22.48 -5.07
C PRO A 110 9.87 21.89 -4.99
N VAL A 111 9.66 20.72 -5.60
CA VAL A 111 8.39 19.99 -5.51
C VAL A 111 8.60 18.57 -5.02
N LEU A 112 7.76 18.15 -4.06
CA LEU A 112 7.67 16.78 -3.57
C LEU A 112 6.32 16.17 -3.98
N ILE A 113 6.35 15.04 -4.66
CA ILE A 113 5.17 14.24 -5.03
C ILE A 113 5.23 12.92 -4.28
N VAL A 114 4.16 12.57 -3.55
CA VAL A 114 4.06 11.32 -2.80
C VAL A 114 2.82 10.55 -3.23
N ASN A 115 3.04 9.41 -3.88
CA ASN A 115 2.04 8.44 -4.32
C ASN A 115 0.83 9.08 -5.03
N TYR A 116 1.09 10.00 -5.95
CA TYR A 116 0.05 10.59 -6.78
C TYR A 116 -0.18 9.68 -8.01
N PRO A 117 -1.41 9.20 -8.27
CA PRO A 117 -1.68 8.28 -9.39
C PRO A 117 -1.37 8.89 -10.76
N SER A 118 -0.93 8.04 -11.70
CA SER A 118 -0.68 8.40 -13.11
C SER A 118 0.41 9.44 -13.35
N THR A 119 1.38 9.53 -12.44
CA THR A 119 2.50 10.48 -12.54
C THR A 119 3.85 9.80 -12.70
N TRP A 120 3.89 8.49 -12.96
CA TRP A 120 5.12 7.76 -13.21
C TRP A 120 5.33 7.47 -14.71
N PRO A 121 6.54 7.59 -15.27
CA PRO A 121 7.77 8.06 -14.63
C PRO A 121 7.68 9.55 -14.22
N PRO A 122 8.50 10.01 -13.25
CA PRO A 122 8.48 11.40 -12.83
C PRO A 122 8.73 12.36 -13.99
N ARG A 123 8.05 13.51 -13.98
CA ARG A 123 8.20 14.59 -14.97
C ARG A 123 8.58 15.88 -14.28
N GLY A 124 9.54 16.61 -14.86
CA GLY A 124 10.23 17.75 -14.24
C GLY A 124 11.68 17.39 -13.84
N LYS A 125 12.57 18.37 -13.75
CA LYS A 125 14.00 18.18 -13.42
C LYS A 125 14.26 18.31 -11.90
N ASN A 126 13.50 19.13 -11.20
CA ASN A 126 13.62 19.44 -9.77
C ASN A 126 12.45 18.87 -8.95
N VAL A 127 11.94 17.72 -9.38
CA VAL A 127 10.83 17.02 -8.72
C VAL A 127 11.36 15.81 -7.97
N ILE A 128 11.09 15.77 -6.67
CA ILE A 128 11.30 14.56 -5.87
C ILE A 128 9.98 13.79 -5.88
N GLN A 129 9.97 12.60 -6.48
CA GLN A 129 8.78 11.77 -6.54
C GLN A 129 8.99 10.43 -5.82
N ILE A 130 8.04 10.10 -4.95
CA ILE A 130 7.98 8.86 -4.19
C ILE A 130 6.73 8.10 -4.64
N GLY A 131 6.88 7.06 -5.45
CA GLY A 131 5.78 6.26 -6.00
C GLY A 131 5.04 6.95 -7.17
N GLY A 132 3.77 6.58 -7.38
CA GLY A 132 2.92 7.11 -8.46
C GLY A 132 2.80 6.23 -9.71
N ALA A 133 3.42 5.05 -9.69
CA ALA A 133 3.28 4.02 -10.74
C ALA A 133 1.99 3.19 -10.63
N GLY A 134 1.19 3.46 -9.61
CA GLY A 134 -0.06 2.79 -9.29
C GLY A 134 -0.88 3.62 -8.28
N LEU A 135 -1.73 2.94 -7.51
CA LEU A 135 -2.53 3.56 -6.44
C LEU A 135 -1.86 3.41 -5.06
N ALA A 136 -0.96 2.43 -4.90
CA ALA A 136 -0.15 2.26 -3.70
C ALA A 136 1.34 2.53 -3.95
N LEU A 137 2.07 2.85 -2.86
CA LEU A 137 3.48 3.26 -2.89
C LEU A 137 4.44 2.28 -3.57
N ASN A 138 4.17 0.97 -3.49
CA ASN A 138 5.00 -0.08 -4.07
C ASN A 138 4.37 -0.75 -5.30
N GLU A 139 3.30 -0.16 -5.84
CA GLU A 139 2.53 -0.70 -6.95
C GLU A 139 3.10 -0.24 -8.29
N TRP A 140 3.22 -1.21 -9.19
CA TRP A 140 3.64 -1.01 -10.57
C TRP A 140 2.50 -1.41 -11.51
N ARG A 141 2.13 -0.50 -12.42
CA ARG A 141 1.18 -0.79 -13.50
C ARG A 141 1.75 -0.71 -14.91
N ILE A 142 3.00 -0.27 -15.03
CA ILE A 142 3.70 -0.10 -16.32
C ILE A 142 4.99 -0.92 -16.41
N ALA A 143 5.12 -1.95 -15.57
CA ALA A 143 6.27 -2.86 -15.60
C ALA A 143 6.14 -3.94 -16.70
N PRO A 144 7.25 -4.51 -17.19
CA PRO A 144 7.25 -5.62 -18.14
C PRO A 144 6.30 -6.75 -17.76
N GLY A 145 5.36 -7.08 -18.65
CA GLY A 145 4.35 -8.12 -18.45
C GLY A 145 3.09 -7.66 -17.71
N LEU A 146 2.99 -6.37 -17.41
CA LEU A 146 1.79 -5.69 -16.89
C LEU A 146 1.17 -4.71 -17.90
N GLU A 147 1.85 -4.42 -19.00
CA GLU A 147 1.39 -3.43 -19.97
C GLU A 147 0.16 -3.89 -20.76
N ARG A 148 -0.12 -5.19 -20.81
CA ARG A 148 -1.22 -5.74 -21.60
C ARG A 148 -2.39 -6.15 -20.71
N VAL A 149 -3.57 -5.68 -21.09
CA VAL A 149 -4.84 -6.01 -20.46
C VAL A 149 -5.83 -6.44 -21.54
N GLU A 150 -6.33 -7.66 -21.43
CA GLU A 150 -7.43 -8.18 -22.26
C GLU A 150 -8.69 -7.32 -22.02
N VAL A 151 -9.37 -6.97 -23.11
CA VAL A 151 -10.63 -6.21 -23.04
C VAL A 151 -11.67 -6.99 -22.20
N GLY A 152 -12.33 -6.28 -21.27
CA GLY A 152 -13.36 -6.85 -20.38
C GLY A 152 -12.89 -7.19 -18.96
N ARG A 153 -11.59 -7.13 -18.66
CA ARG A 153 -11.09 -7.24 -17.28
C ARG A 153 -11.06 -5.87 -16.59
N TYR A 154 -11.84 -5.75 -15.52
CA TYR A 154 -11.90 -4.54 -14.69
C TYR A 154 -10.60 -4.41 -13.89
N ALA A 155 -9.84 -3.35 -14.16
CA ALA A 155 -8.50 -3.02 -13.65
C ALA A 155 -7.33 -3.75 -14.34
N ALA A 156 -6.42 -2.93 -14.87
CA ALA A 156 -5.10 -3.37 -15.34
C ALA A 156 -4.39 -4.22 -14.27
N LYS A 157 -3.72 -5.27 -14.72
CA LYS A 157 -2.85 -6.11 -13.90
C LYS A 157 -1.83 -5.20 -13.23
N TYR A 158 -1.81 -5.16 -11.90
CA TYR A 158 -0.75 -4.50 -11.15
C TYR A 158 0.12 -5.57 -10.47
N GLY A 159 1.36 -5.19 -10.23
CA GLY A 159 2.31 -5.98 -9.45
C GLY A 159 2.96 -5.11 -8.39
N VAL A 160 3.50 -5.75 -7.37
CA VAL A 160 4.36 -5.15 -6.37
C VAL A 160 5.66 -5.93 -6.34
N THR A 161 6.81 -5.28 -6.13
CA THR A 161 8.11 -5.94 -6.35
C THR A 161 8.26 -7.26 -5.56
N ILE A 162 7.86 -7.28 -4.28
CA ILE A 162 7.96 -8.47 -3.43
C ILE A 162 6.60 -8.99 -2.99
N CYS A 163 5.80 -8.17 -2.31
CA CYS A 163 4.59 -8.67 -1.66
C CYS A 163 3.60 -7.55 -1.38
N ASP A 164 2.32 -7.80 -1.66
CA ASP A 164 1.22 -6.97 -1.16
C ASP A 164 0.95 -7.36 0.30
N GLY A 165 -0.02 -6.73 0.96
CA GLY A 165 -0.38 -7.07 2.33
C GLY A 165 -0.82 -8.53 2.47
N MET A 166 -0.38 -9.19 3.53
CA MET A 166 -0.83 -10.53 3.90
C MET A 166 -1.57 -10.51 5.23
N LEU A 167 -2.54 -11.41 5.39
CA LEU A 167 -3.25 -11.62 6.63
C LEU A 167 -3.16 -13.09 7.01
N PHE A 168 -2.74 -13.37 8.24
CA PHE A 168 -2.76 -14.69 8.83
C PHE A 168 -3.78 -14.70 9.97
N SER A 169 -4.71 -15.63 9.97
CA SER A 169 -5.73 -15.71 11.01
C SER A 169 -6.15 -17.13 11.34
N SER A 170 -6.63 -17.36 12.57
CA SER A 170 -7.32 -18.59 12.95
C SER A 170 -8.69 -18.73 12.28
N ASP A 171 -9.36 -17.62 12.01
CA ASP A 171 -10.64 -17.61 11.30
C ASP A 171 -10.42 -17.53 9.78
N GLU A 172 -11.44 -17.91 9.02
CA GLU A 172 -11.42 -17.80 7.56
C GLU A 172 -11.83 -16.39 7.13
N TYR A 173 -10.93 -15.73 6.41
CA TYR A 173 -11.19 -14.47 5.73
C TYR A 173 -10.80 -14.59 4.25
N PRO A 174 -11.54 -13.94 3.33
CA PRO A 174 -11.13 -13.86 1.93
C PRO A 174 -9.70 -13.32 1.81
N LEU A 175 -8.88 -13.97 0.98
CA LEU A 175 -7.48 -13.60 0.69
C LEU A 175 -6.50 -13.71 1.88
N ALA A 176 -6.94 -14.23 3.03
CA ALA A 176 -6.09 -14.50 4.18
C ALA A 176 -5.61 -15.96 4.20
N ALA A 177 -4.44 -16.18 4.78
CA ALA A 177 -3.93 -17.51 5.10
C ALA A 177 -4.45 -17.96 6.48
N LYS A 178 -5.12 -19.12 6.52
CA LYS A 178 -5.56 -19.73 7.78
C LYS A 178 -4.36 -20.31 8.52
N ILE A 179 -4.20 -19.99 9.80
CA ILE A 179 -3.16 -20.55 10.67
C ILE A 179 -3.79 -21.12 11.94
N ASN A 180 -3.29 -22.25 12.39
CA ASN A 180 -3.70 -22.84 13.67
C ASN A 180 -2.46 -22.97 14.53
N LEU A 181 -2.53 -22.45 15.76
CA LEU A 181 -1.44 -22.68 16.69
C LEU A 181 -1.59 -24.06 17.33
N ARG A 182 -0.48 -24.78 17.40
CA ARG A 182 -0.34 -26.07 18.06
C ARG A 182 0.50 -25.94 19.32
N GLU A 183 0.60 -27.01 20.10
CA GLU A 183 1.56 -27.07 21.21
C GLU A 183 2.98 -26.77 20.69
N GLY A 184 3.70 -25.91 21.42
CA GLY A 184 5.01 -25.43 20.98
C GLY A 184 6.06 -26.54 20.94
N GLY A 185 6.96 -26.48 19.96
CA GLY A 185 8.10 -27.39 19.88
C GLY A 185 9.20 -27.05 20.89
N GLU A 186 10.36 -27.67 20.73
CA GLU A 186 11.53 -27.35 21.56
C GLU A 186 12.12 -25.98 21.14
N TRP A 187 11.87 -24.96 21.95
CA TRP A 187 12.41 -23.61 21.77
C TRP A 187 13.58 -23.35 22.71
N LYS A 188 14.66 -22.77 22.15
CA LYS A 188 15.84 -22.33 22.92
C LYS A 188 15.65 -20.91 23.47
N ASN A 189 16.33 -20.63 24.59
CA ASN A 189 16.46 -19.28 25.17
C ASN A 189 15.13 -18.59 25.53
N LEU A 190 14.11 -19.37 25.92
CA LEU A 190 12.83 -18.80 26.36
C LEU A 190 13.01 -17.87 27.57
N PRO A 191 12.25 -16.76 27.66
CA PRO A 191 12.28 -15.89 28.82
C PRO A 191 11.90 -16.62 30.11
N SER A 192 12.53 -16.23 31.21
CA SER A 192 12.14 -16.70 32.54
C SER A 192 10.65 -16.39 32.81
N GLY A 193 9.92 -17.37 33.34
CA GLY A 193 8.52 -17.19 33.73
C GLY A 193 7.50 -17.58 32.66
N VAL A 194 7.91 -17.94 31.45
CA VAL A 194 7.01 -18.58 30.47
C VAL A 194 6.48 -19.89 31.07
N LYS A 195 5.15 -20.04 31.08
CA LYS A 195 4.45 -21.21 31.61
C LYS A 195 3.96 -22.13 30.49
N ASN A 196 3.38 -21.54 29.43
CA ASN A 196 2.91 -22.29 28.27
C ASN A 196 3.35 -21.60 26.99
N ILE A 197 3.50 -22.42 25.95
CA ILE A 197 3.81 -21.96 24.60
C ILE A 197 2.89 -22.61 23.57
N ARG A 198 2.63 -21.87 22.50
CA ARG A 198 1.94 -22.33 21.30
C ARG A 198 2.72 -21.84 20.08
N GLU A 199 2.82 -22.65 19.04
CA GLU A 199 3.54 -22.25 17.82
C GLU A 199 2.70 -22.45 16.56
N ALA A 200 3.02 -21.70 15.51
CA ALA A 200 2.55 -21.94 14.16
C ALA A 200 3.65 -21.61 13.15
N GLU A 201 3.67 -22.32 12.03
CA GLU A 201 4.46 -21.92 10.86
C GLU A 201 3.66 -20.94 10.01
N ILE A 202 4.30 -19.86 9.62
CA ILE A 202 3.74 -18.76 8.83
C ILE A 202 4.34 -18.86 7.44
N ASN A 203 3.65 -19.54 6.53
CA ASN A 203 4.06 -19.66 5.14
C ASN A 203 3.67 -18.40 4.37
N LEU A 204 4.66 -17.58 3.99
CA LEU A 204 4.40 -16.36 3.23
C LEU A 204 3.96 -16.72 1.80
N TYR A 205 2.87 -16.09 1.33
CA TYR A 205 2.24 -16.44 0.06
C TYR A 205 2.37 -15.36 -1.03
N PHE A 206 3.05 -14.25 -0.75
CA PHE A 206 3.50 -13.25 -1.73
C PHE A 206 2.45 -12.82 -2.76
N PRO A 207 1.26 -12.35 -2.34
CA PRO A 207 0.23 -11.90 -3.28
C PRO A 207 0.75 -10.76 -4.15
N ARG A 208 0.41 -10.80 -5.44
CA ARG A 208 0.72 -9.76 -6.44
C ARG A 208 2.22 -9.50 -6.67
N ALA A 209 3.10 -10.39 -6.22
CA ALA A 209 4.52 -10.28 -6.48
C ALA A 209 4.80 -10.19 -8.00
N LEU A 210 5.61 -9.21 -8.40
CA LEU A 210 6.01 -9.03 -9.80
C LEU A 210 6.94 -10.15 -10.26
N TYR A 211 7.77 -10.63 -9.34
CA TYR A 211 8.72 -11.71 -9.55
C TYR A 211 8.37 -12.87 -8.64
N ARG A 212 8.60 -14.10 -9.11
CA ARG A 212 8.47 -15.28 -8.26
C ARG A 212 9.46 -15.20 -7.11
N VAL A 213 8.93 -15.15 -5.88
CA VAL A 213 9.72 -15.15 -4.64
C VAL A 213 9.94 -16.59 -4.18
N LYS A 214 11.16 -16.90 -3.72
CA LYS A 214 11.49 -18.21 -3.14
C LYS A 214 10.64 -18.45 -1.89
N HIS A 215 10.23 -19.70 -1.70
CA HIS A 215 9.47 -20.10 -0.52
C HIS A 215 10.17 -19.64 0.75
N THR A 216 9.43 -18.93 1.60
CA THR A 216 9.91 -18.36 2.85
C THR A 216 8.85 -18.58 3.90
N SER A 217 9.25 -19.13 5.04
CA SER A 217 8.37 -19.28 6.20
C SER A 217 8.99 -18.65 7.44
N TRP A 218 8.12 -18.24 8.36
CA TRP A 218 8.50 -17.80 9.71
C TRP A 218 7.88 -18.71 10.74
N LEU A 219 8.43 -18.70 11.95
CA LEU A 219 7.85 -19.31 13.12
C LEU A 219 7.18 -18.23 13.96
N LEU A 220 5.91 -18.44 14.27
CA LEU A 220 5.16 -17.67 15.26
C LEU A 220 5.14 -18.46 16.56
N LEU A 221 5.54 -17.82 17.65
CA LEU A 221 5.49 -18.37 19.02
C LEU A 221 4.61 -17.47 19.88
N ALA A 222 3.50 -17.99 20.40
CA ALA A 222 2.69 -17.32 21.41
C ALA A 222 3.11 -17.75 22.82
N LEU A 223 3.20 -16.76 23.72
CA LEU A 223 3.72 -16.92 25.07
C LEU A 223 2.67 -16.62 26.12
N ASP A 224 2.57 -17.51 27.11
CA ASP A 224 1.76 -17.36 28.32
C ASP A 224 2.68 -17.36 29.55
N TYR A 225 2.53 -16.32 30.37
CA TYR A 225 3.27 -16.12 31.63
C TYR A 225 2.46 -16.49 32.89
N GLY A 226 1.37 -17.25 32.73
CA GLY A 226 0.48 -17.72 33.79
C GLY A 226 -0.89 -17.04 33.86
N SER A 227 -1.22 -16.15 32.90
CA SER A 227 -2.53 -15.47 32.83
C SER A 227 -3.15 -15.56 31.42
N GLY A 228 -2.71 -16.53 30.62
CA GLY A 228 -3.06 -16.69 29.22
C GLY A 228 -2.09 -16.01 28.27
N PHE A 229 -2.25 -16.34 26.99
CA PHE A 229 -1.41 -15.83 25.90
C PHE A 229 -1.61 -14.33 25.72
N THR A 230 -0.51 -13.58 25.77
CA THR A 230 -0.54 -12.10 25.70
C THR A 230 0.43 -11.51 24.70
N GLU A 231 1.35 -12.34 24.21
CA GLU A 231 2.46 -11.92 23.39
C GLU A 231 2.74 -12.97 22.32
N ILE A 232 3.14 -12.51 21.14
CA ILE A 232 3.77 -13.35 20.13
C ILE A 232 5.20 -12.91 19.83
N VAL A 233 5.95 -13.86 19.30
CA VAL A 233 7.27 -13.68 18.72
C VAL A 233 7.29 -14.23 17.31
N LEU A 234 7.96 -13.52 16.39
CA LEU A 234 8.28 -14.00 15.06
C LEU A 234 9.77 -14.26 14.95
N SER A 235 10.13 -15.46 14.46
CA SER A 235 11.52 -15.89 14.31
C SER A 235 11.71 -16.72 13.05
N LYS A 236 12.96 -16.85 12.58
CA LYS A 236 13.35 -17.76 11.50
C LYS A 236 13.76 -19.15 12.01
N ALA A 237 14.00 -19.29 13.31
CA ALA A 237 14.38 -20.54 13.97
C ALA A 237 13.69 -20.68 15.33
N ARG A 238 13.64 -21.90 15.87
CA ARG A 238 13.13 -22.17 17.24
C ARG A 238 14.13 -21.73 18.32
N ASP A 239 14.52 -20.46 18.26
CA ASP A 239 15.37 -19.79 19.22
C ASP A 239 14.81 -18.40 19.48
N PHE A 240 14.36 -18.16 20.71
CA PHE A 240 13.76 -16.90 21.11
C PHE A 240 14.73 -15.72 20.97
N SER A 241 16.04 -15.95 21.14
CA SER A 241 17.05 -14.89 21.00
C SER A 241 17.23 -14.42 19.56
N SER A 242 16.82 -15.23 18.57
CA SER A 242 16.86 -14.91 17.14
C SER A 242 15.59 -14.23 16.61
N ALA A 243 14.65 -13.90 17.52
CA ALA A 243 13.42 -13.22 17.19
C ALA A 243 13.66 -11.87 16.50
N PHE A 244 12.99 -11.65 15.36
CA PHE A 244 13.03 -10.36 14.66
C PHE A 244 11.81 -9.48 14.97
N ALA A 245 10.78 -10.01 15.60
CA ALA A 245 9.64 -9.23 16.11
C ALA A 245 9.05 -9.84 17.38
N ARG A 246 8.61 -8.98 18.29
CA ARG A 246 7.89 -9.30 19.53
C ARG A 246 6.73 -8.32 19.66
N LEU A 247 5.51 -8.82 19.87
CA LEU A 247 4.29 -8.02 19.78
C LEU A 247 3.25 -8.44 20.80
N LYS A 248 2.57 -7.46 21.39
CA LYS A 248 1.29 -7.61 22.09
C LYS A 248 0.14 -7.20 21.18
N ARG A 249 -1.09 -7.54 21.61
CA ARG A 249 -2.31 -7.19 20.87
C ARG A 249 -2.39 -5.68 20.60
N GLY A 250 -2.58 -5.33 19.34
CA GLY A 250 -2.68 -3.95 18.84
C GLY A 250 -1.35 -3.33 18.40
N GLU A 251 -0.22 -3.93 18.77
CA GLU A 251 1.11 -3.37 18.51
C GLU A 251 1.58 -3.61 17.07
N TRP A 252 2.34 -2.65 16.57
CA TRP A 252 3.15 -2.77 15.37
C TRP A 252 4.58 -3.12 15.74
N SER A 253 5.27 -3.91 14.90
CA SER A 253 6.71 -4.13 15.06
C SER A 253 7.50 -2.83 14.83
N GLN A 254 8.79 -2.88 15.16
CA GLN A 254 9.76 -1.96 14.55
C GLN A 254 9.83 -2.22 13.02
N LEU A 255 10.49 -1.32 12.29
CA LEU A 255 10.74 -1.55 10.87
C LEU A 255 11.66 -2.77 10.71
N ILE A 256 11.17 -3.80 10.04
CA ILE A 256 11.93 -5.01 9.74
C ILE A 256 12.58 -4.81 8.38
N LYS A 257 13.88 -5.13 8.28
CA LYS A 257 14.61 -5.19 7.02
C LYS A 257 15.09 -6.61 6.81
N ASP A 258 14.85 -7.16 5.64
CA ASP A 258 15.22 -8.54 5.31
C ASP A 258 15.58 -8.66 3.83
N ILE A 259 16.14 -9.80 3.45
CA ILE A 259 16.48 -10.12 2.06
C ILE A 259 15.55 -11.23 1.59
N PHE A 260 14.94 -11.01 0.41
CA PHE A 260 14.09 -11.99 -0.25
C PHE A 260 14.72 -12.41 -1.58
N GLU A 261 14.94 -13.70 -1.74
CA GLU A 261 15.41 -14.29 -2.99
C GLU A 261 14.25 -14.36 -4.00
N THR A 262 14.46 -13.87 -5.21
CA THR A 262 13.49 -13.94 -6.31
C THR A 262 14.14 -14.51 -7.57
N GLU A 263 13.34 -14.81 -8.58
CA GLU A 263 13.86 -15.19 -9.92
C GLU A 263 14.68 -14.09 -10.61
N LYS A 264 14.63 -12.84 -10.13
CA LYS A 264 15.45 -11.72 -10.60
C LYS A 264 16.65 -11.42 -9.70
N GLY A 265 16.91 -12.26 -8.71
CA GLY A 265 17.97 -12.09 -7.72
C GLY A 265 17.43 -11.66 -6.35
N GLU A 266 18.35 -11.24 -5.49
CA GLU A 266 18.05 -10.84 -4.12
C GLU A 266 17.55 -9.39 -4.05
N PHE A 267 16.45 -9.18 -3.33
CA PHE A 267 15.94 -7.86 -3.01
C PHE A 267 16.03 -7.61 -1.51
N LYS A 268 16.70 -6.52 -1.13
CA LYS A 268 16.57 -5.94 0.20
C LYS A 268 15.18 -5.32 0.29
N ALA A 269 14.43 -5.65 1.34
CA ALA A 269 13.09 -5.14 1.54
C ALA A 269 12.88 -4.63 2.96
N ALA A 270 11.84 -3.81 3.13
CA ALA A 270 11.42 -3.30 4.42
C ALA A 270 9.90 -3.43 4.60
N PHE A 271 9.49 -3.79 5.81
CA PHE A 271 8.08 -3.98 6.15
C PHE A 271 7.83 -3.86 7.66
N LYS A 272 6.55 -3.89 8.03
CA LYS A 272 6.11 -3.99 9.42
C LYS A 272 5.07 -5.10 9.54
N VAL A 273 4.94 -5.63 10.74
CA VAL A 273 3.86 -6.56 11.08
C VAL A 273 3.02 -5.96 12.21
N LYS A 274 1.73 -6.32 12.27
CA LYS A 274 0.81 -5.93 13.33
C LYS A 274 0.12 -7.15 13.91
N LEU A 275 0.20 -7.32 15.22
CA LEU A 275 -0.67 -8.25 15.91
C LEU A 275 -2.02 -7.55 16.12
N ILE A 276 -3.02 -7.90 15.32
CA ILE A 276 -4.37 -7.32 15.43
C ILE A 276 -5.12 -7.97 16.60
N GLU A 277 -4.99 -9.29 16.74
CA GLU A 277 -5.78 -10.08 17.67
C GLU A 277 -4.96 -11.24 18.23
N LEU A 278 -5.08 -11.47 19.53
CA LEU A 278 -4.62 -12.65 20.25
C LEU A 278 -5.55 -12.84 21.46
N SER A 279 -6.23 -13.97 21.54
CA SER A 279 -7.04 -14.33 22.71
C SER A 279 -6.19 -14.98 23.80
N ARG A 280 -6.65 -14.89 25.05
CA ARG A 280 -5.93 -15.41 26.23
C ARG A 280 -5.77 -16.93 26.22
N ASP A 281 -6.65 -17.64 25.53
CA ASP A 281 -6.64 -19.10 25.33
C ASP A 281 -5.92 -19.52 24.03
N CYS A 282 -5.41 -18.57 23.25
CA CYS A 282 -4.82 -18.77 21.93
C CYS A 282 -5.76 -19.33 20.83
N SER A 283 -7.08 -19.37 21.08
CA SER A 283 -8.05 -19.83 20.07
C SER A 283 -8.23 -18.84 18.91
N LYS A 284 -7.95 -17.55 19.14
CA LYS A 284 -8.02 -16.50 18.13
C LYS A 284 -6.69 -15.80 17.95
N ILE A 285 -6.27 -15.71 16.69
CA ILE A 285 -5.12 -14.92 16.29
C ILE A 285 -5.39 -14.20 14.97
N LYS A 286 -4.84 -12.99 14.85
CA LYS A 286 -4.81 -12.23 13.60
C LYS A 286 -3.51 -11.45 13.49
N LEU A 287 -2.63 -11.87 12.58
CA LEU A 287 -1.36 -11.23 12.28
C LEU A 287 -1.42 -10.64 10.88
N HIS A 288 -1.24 -9.33 10.78
CA HIS A 288 -1.13 -8.65 9.50
C HIS A 288 0.34 -8.39 9.17
N VAL A 289 0.77 -8.82 7.99
CA VAL A 289 2.06 -8.45 7.41
C VAL A 289 1.77 -7.34 6.41
N TYR A 290 2.30 -6.14 6.68
CA TYR A 290 2.18 -5.01 5.77
C TYR A 290 2.92 -5.32 4.46
N PRO A 291 2.56 -4.70 3.30
CA PRO A 291 3.28 -4.90 2.05
C PRO A 291 4.80 -4.89 2.24
N ILE A 292 5.47 -5.88 1.66
CA ILE A 292 6.92 -6.01 1.70
C ILE A 292 7.47 -5.18 0.55
N GLY A 293 7.99 -4.00 0.89
CA GLY A 293 8.50 -3.04 -0.09
C GLY A 293 9.97 -3.30 -0.38
N ALA A 294 10.33 -3.51 -1.65
CA ALA A 294 11.73 -3.52 -2.06
C ALA A 294 12.36 -2.13 -1.82
N LEU A 295 13.62 -2.12 -1.38
CA LEU A 295 14.40 -0.90 -1.15
C LEU A 295 15.19 -0.46 -2.38
N SER A 296 15.16 -1.26 -3.44
CA SER A 296 15.85 -1.03 -4.71
C SER A 296 15.18 -1.84 -5.82
N GLY A 297 15.41 -1.42 -7.06
CA GLY A 297 14.77 -2.00 -8.25
C GLY A 297 13.44 -1.34 -8.56
#